data_AF-A0A8T6SFP7-F1
#
_entry.id   AF-A0A8T6SFP7-F1
#
_cell.length_a   1.000
_cell.length_b   1.000
_cell.length_c   1.000
_cell.angle_alpha   90.00
_cell.angle_beta   90.00
_cell.angle_gamma   90.00
#
_symmetry.space_group_name_H-M   'P 1'
#
loop_
_entity.id
_entity.type
_entity.pdbx_description
1 polymer ?
#
loop_
_entity_poly.entity_id
_entity_poly.type
_entity_poly.pdbx_seq_one_letter_code
_entity_poly.pdbx_strand_id
1 'polypeptide(L)'
;SDEVIEKCFEVIKECTGYVKPASIKGLGISSQGEAFTAIGPNKETLCNAMISSDMRSQPYVDSWPREFGEEKLYQITGHTAHPLFTVFKLLWLKD
;
A
#
# COMPACT_ATOMS: atom_id res chain seq x y z
N SER A 1 5.30 -8.61 0.53
CA SER A 1 4.57 -8.31 1.78
C SER A 1 4.70 -9.41 2.79
N ASP A 2 4.78 -10.66 2.35
CA ASP A 2 5.09 -11.80 3.22
C ASP A 2 6.41 -11.60 3.97
N GLU A 3 7.47 -11.15 3.28
CA GLU A 3 8.73 -10.79 3.93
C GLU A 3 8.57 -9.64 4.95
N VAL A 4 7.81 -8.60 4.60
CA VAL A 4 7.59 -7.45 5.50
C VAL A 4 6.87 -7.88 6.78
N ILE A 5 5.82 -8.68 6.68
CA ILE A 5 5.07 -9.14 7.85
C ILE A 5 5.88 -10.13 8.68
N GLU A 6 6.68 -11.00 8.04
CA GLU A 6 7.62 -11.89 8.73
C GLU A 6 8.62 -11.07 9.56
N LYS A 7 9.22 -10.03 8.98
CA LYS A 7 10.13 -9.12 9.71
C LYS A 7 9.44 -8.35 10.82
N CYS A 8 8.19 -7.92 10.64
CA CYS A 8 7.42 -7.34 11.74
C CYS A 8 7.26 -8.32 12.91
N PHE A 9 6.93 -9.59 12.65
CA PHE A 9 6.80 -10.59 13.71
C PHE A 9 8.12 -10.92 14.39
N GLU A 10 9.23 -11.00 13.65
CA GLU A 10 10.57 -11.17 14.22
C GLU A 10 10.87 -10.07 15.24
N VAL A 11 10.69 -8.80 14.85
CA VAL A 11 10.95 -7.64 15.72
C VAL A 11 10.00 -7.60 16.90
N ILE A 12 8.70 -7.87 16.72
CA ILE A 12 7.74 -7.93 17.83
C ILE A 12 8.15 -9.01 18.84
N LYS A 13 8.54 -10.19 18.36
CA LYS A 13 9.00 -11.30 19.22
C LYS A 13 10.26 -10.91 19.98
N GLU A 14 11.20 -10.26 19.32
CA GLU A 14 12.42 -9.76 19.97
C GLU A 14 12.08 -8.73 21.06
N CYS A 15 11.32 -7.69 20.72
CA CYS A 15 10.96 -6.61 21.64
C CYS A 15 10.17 -7.11 22.87
N THR A 16 9.28 -8.08 22.67
CA THR A 16 8.48 -8.65 23.76
C THR A 16 9.32 -9.49 24.73
N GLY A 17 10.49 -9.99 24.32
CA GLY A 17 11.44 -10.67 25.20
C GLY A 17 12.03 -9.78 26.30
N TYR A 18 11.96 -8.45 26.15
CA TYR A 18 12.47 -7.48 27.12
C TYR A 18 11.41 -6.96 28.10
N VAL A 19 10.15 -7.39 27.98
CA VAL A 19 9.04 -6.91 28.83
C VAL A 19 8.18 -8.07 29.34
N LYS A 20 7.40 -7.85 30.39
CA LYS A 20 6.40 -8.84 30.84
C LYS A 20 5.19 -8.76 29.90
N PRO A 21 4.74 -9.85 29.26
CA PRO A 21 3.58 -9.77 28.35
C PRO A 21 2.33 -9.11 28.97
N ALA A 22 2.08 -9.32 30.26
CA ALA A 22 0.96 -8.71 30.99
C ALA A 22 1.02 -7.17 31.13
N SER A 23 2.18 -6.55 30.90
CA SER A 23 2.32 -5.08 30.92
C SER A 23 1.90 -4.43 29.60
N ILE A 24 1.78 -5.17 28.50
CA ILE A 24 1.38 -4.64 27.20
C ILE A 24 -0.13 -4.39 27.22
N LYS A 25 -0.54 -3.14 27.00
CA LYS A 25 -1.97 -2.72 27.03
C LYS A 25 -2.58 -2.48 25.66
N GLY A 26 -1.77 -2.46 24.60
CA GLY A 26 -2.25 -2.25 23.24
C GLY A 26 -1.12 -2.36 22.20
N LEU A 27 -1.51 -2.33 20.93
CA LEU A 27 -0.62 -2.34 19.77
C LEU A 27 -1.03 -1.19 18.85
N GLY A 28 -0.09 -0.29 18.55
CA GLY A 28 -0.23 0.69 17.49
C GLY A 28 0.40 0.15 16.21
N ILE A 29 -0.31 0.26 15.09
CA ILE A 29 0.20 -0.15 13.77
C ILE A 29 0.29 1.10 12.90
N SER A 30 1.44 1.28 12.28
CA SER A 30 1.67 2.25 11.21
C SER A 30 2.32 1.54 10.05
N SER A 31 2.06 2.00 8.83
CA SER A 31 2.58 1.43 7.61
C SER A 31 3.07 2.52 6.68
N GLN A 32 3.94 2.15 5.74
CA GLN A 32 4.35 3.07 4.68
C GLN A 32 3.13 3.50 3.86
N GLY A 33 2.90 4.81 3.79
CA GLY A 33 1.77 5.38 3.05
C GLY A 33 1.82 5.07 1.55
N GLU A 34 0.66 4.81 0.96
CA GLU A 34 0.48 4.51 -0.47
C GLU A 34 1.23 3.28 -1.00
N ALA A 35 1.91 2.52 -0.13
CA ALA A 35 2.37 1.18 -0.46
C ALA A 35 1.15 0.24 -0.50
N PHE A 36 1.09 -0.60 -1.53
CA PHE A 36 -0.07 -1.46 -1.79
C PHE A 36 0.36 -2.90 -2.06
N THR A 37 -0.45 -3.85 -1.58
CA THR A 37 -0.30 -5.29 -1.86
C THR A 37 -1.63 -5.86 -2.34
N ALA A 38 -1.64 -6.49 -3.51
CA ALA A 38 -2.82 -7.17 -4.01
C ALA A 38 -2.95 -8.55 -3.35
N ILE A 39 -4.14 -8.84 -2.82
CA ILE A 39 -4.44 -10.10 -2.13
C ILE A 39 -5.57 -10.82 -2.87
N GLY A 40 -5.38 -12.11 -3.10
CA GLY A 40 -6.33 -12.99 -3.77
C GLY A 40 -7.45 -13.50 -2.85
N PRO A 41 -8.44 -14.21 -3.42
CA PRO A 41 -9.57 -14.74 -2.66
C PRO A 41 -9.17 -15.78 -1.60
N ASN A 42 -8.00 -16.42 -1.73
CA ASN A 42 -7.47 -17.39 -0.77
C ASN A 42 -6.51 -16.74 0.24
N LYS A 43 -6.45 -15.40 0.30
CA LYS A 43 -5.55 -14.62 1.15
C LYS A 43 -4.06 -14.75 0.77
N GLU A 44 -3.80 -15.15 -0.46
CA GLU A 44 -2.48 -15.20 -1.07
C GLU A 44 -2.05 -13.83 -1.61
N THR A 45 -0.77 -13.53 -1.55
CA THR A 45 -0.20 -12.36 -2.24
C THR A 45 -0.18 -12.63 -3.74
N LEU A 46 -0.80 -11.74 -4.53
CA LEU A 46 -0.90 -11.92 -5.99
C LEU A 46 0.36 -11.46 -6.72
N CYS A 47 1.08 -10.50 -6.14
CA CYS A 47 2.30 -9.95 -6.70
C CYS A 47 3.12 -9.23 -5.61
N ASN A 48 4.35 -8.83 -5.97
CA ASN A 48 5.16 -7.99 -5.11
C ASN A 48 4.46 -6.64 -4.84
N ALA A 49 4.59 -6.16 -3.60
CA ALA A 49 4.03 -4.88 -3.20
C ALA A 49 4.54 -3.73 -4.09
N MET A 50 3.63 -2.81 -4.43
CA MET A 50 3.93 -1.57 -5.13
C MET A 50 4.16 -0.47 -4.10
N ILE A 51 5.42 -0.15 -3.83
CA ILE A 51 5.81 0.89 -2.86
C ILE A 51 5.50 2.30 -3.37
N SER A 52 5.68 3.31 -2.52
CA SER A 52 5.36 4.70 -2.83
C SER A 52 6.17 5.27 -4.01
N SER A 53 7.39 4.77 -4.23
CA SER A 53 8.27 5.15 -5.35
C SER A 53 8.07 4.29 -6.61
N ASP A 54 7.05 3.44 -6.64
CA ASP A 54 6.74 2.62 -7.81
C ASP A 54 6.14 3.48 -8.92
N MET A 55 6.70 3.39 -10.13
CA MET A 55 6.33 4.21 -11.29
C MET A 55 5.71 3.40 -12.43
N ARG A 56 5.42 2.11 -12.23
CA ARG A 56 4.88 1.22 -13.29
C ARG A 56 3.56 1.73 -13.87
N SER A 57 2.78 2.45 -13.08
CA SER A 57 1.49 3.01 -13.46
C SER A 57 1.57 4.36 -14.20
N GLN A 58 2.77 4.87 -14.50
CA GLN A 58 2.94 6.16 -15.20
C GLN A 58 2.13 6.26 -16.50
N PRO A 59 2.07 5.25 -17.39
CA PRO A 59 1.28 5.35 -18.62
C PRO A 59 -0.22 5.60 -18.38
N TYR A 60 -0.77 5.12 -17.27
CA TYR A 60 -2.15 5.36 -16.87
C TYR A 60 -2.35 6.78 -16.35
N VAL A 61 -1.38 7.29 -15.59
CA VAL A 61 -1.40 8.68 -15.10
C VAL A 61 -1.38 9.68 -16.26
N ASP A 62 -0.67 9.36 -17.35
CA ASP A 62 -0.55 10.27 -18.49
C ASP A 62 -1.84 10.41 -19.32
N SER A 63 -2.71 9.40 -19.29
CA SER A 63 -3.86 9.26 -20.20
C SER A 63 -5.20 9.21 -19.48
N TRP A 64 -5.33 8.40 -18.42
CA TRP A 64 -6.60 8.13 -17.73
C TRP A 64 -7.26 9.38 -17.12
N PRO A 65 -6.54 10.30 -16.46
CA PRO A 65 -7.14 11.51 -15.89
C PRO A 65 -7.78 12.42 -16.94
N ARG A 66 -7.28 12.41 -18.19
CA ARG A 66 -7.84 13.22 -19.28
C ARG A 66 -9.23 12.75 -19.67
N GLU A 67 -9.45 11.44 -19.64
CA GLU A 67 -10.73 10.82 -19.99
C GLU A 67 -11.71 10.86 -18.80
N PHE A 68 -11.21 10.66 -17.58
CA PHE A 68 -12.03 10.74 -16.36
C PHE A 68 -12.40 12.18 -15.95
N GLY A 69 -11.54 13.14 -16.27
CA GLY A 69 -11.62 14.55 -15.88
C GLY A 69 -10.67 14.88 -14.72
N GLU A 70 -9.61 15.66 -14.99
CA GLU A 70 -8.59 16.03 -14.00
C GLU A 70 -9.16 16.87 -12.83
N GLU A 71 -10.00 17.86 -13.13
CA GLU A 71 -10.64 18.67 -12.10
C GLU A 71 -11.59 17.82 -11.25
N LYS A 72 -12.35 16.92 -11.87
CA LYS A 72 -13.22 15.97 -11.17
C LYS A 72 -12.42 15.06 -10.24
N LEU A 73 -11.29 14.53 -10.70
CA LEU A 73 -10.38 13.72 -9.89
C LEU A 73 -9.90 14.50 -8.66
N TYR A 74 -9.47 15.74 -8.86
CA TYR A 74 -8.99 16.60 -7.78
C TYR A 74 -10.09 16.94 -6.78
N GLN A 75 -11.29 17.30 -7.24
CA GLN A 75 -12.41 17.64 -6.36
C GLN A 75 -12.88 16.45 -5.51
N ILE A 76 -12.79 15.23 -6.04
CA ILE A 76 -13.17 14.01 -5.30
C ILE A 76 -12.09 13.62 -4.29
N THR A 77 -10.82 13.68 -4.69
CA THR A 77 -9.73 13.04 -3.93
C THR A 77 -8.86 14.02 -3.16
N GLY A 78 -8.84 15.30 -3.52
CA GLY A 78 -7.88 16.30 -3.05
C GLY A 78 -6.48 16.19 -3.68
N HIS A 79 -6.30 15.32 -4.68
CA HIS A 79 -5.00 14.99 -5.25
C HIS A 79 -4.97 15.13 -6.77
N THR A 80 -3.84 15.57 -7.31
CA THR A 80 -3.55 15.46 -8.75
C THR A 80 -3.15 14.03 -9.09
N ALA A 81 -3.26 13.66 -10.36
CA ALA A 81 -2.87 12.34 -10.81
C ALA A 81 -1.37 12.10 -10.62
N HIS A 82 -1.01 10.99 -9.98
CA HIS A 82 0.38 10.63 -9.71
C HIS A 82 0.52 9.11 -9.46
N PRO A 83 1.60 8.44 -9.92
CA PRO A 83 1.78 6.99 -9.77
C PRO A 83 1.78 6.48 -8.32
N LEU A 84 2.12 7.37 -7.39
CA LEU A 84 2.05 7.16 -5.95
C LEU A 84 0.71 6.53 -5.53
N PHE A 85 -0.41 7.04 -6.05
CA PHE A 85 -1.72 6.71 -5.56
C PHE A 85 -2.21 5.34 -6.02
N THR A 86 -2.85 4.63 -5.08
CA THR A 86 -3.30 3.25 -5.26
C THR A 86 -4.21 3.04 -6.48
N VAL A 87 -5.03 4.03 -6.87
CA VAL A 87 -5.93 3.90 -8.03
C VAL A 87 -5.19 3.59 -9.33
N PHE A 88 -4.04 4.24 -9.58
CA PHE A 88 -3.26 4.02 -10.81
C PHE A 88 -2.52 2.68 -10.78
N LYS A 89 -2.11 2.24 -9.59
CA LYS A 89 -1.54 0.90 -9.38
C LYS A 89 -2.57 -0.20 -9.64
N LEU A 90 -3.84 0.03 -9.28
CA LEU A 90 -4.94 -0.88 -9.58
C LEU A 90 -5.27 -0.92 -11.07
N LEU A 91 -5.23 0.22 -11.78
CA LEU A 91 -5.38 0.25 -13.24
C LEU A 91 -4.30 -0.56 -13.93
N TRP A 92 -3.03 -0.39 -13.51
CA TRP A 92 -1.91 -1.17 -14.02
C TRP A 92 -2.04 -2.67 -13.71
N LEU A 93 -2.55 -3.04 -12.54
CA LEU A 93 -2.71 -4.45 -12.15
C LEU A 93 -3.87 -5.16 -12.87
N LYS A 94 -4.91 -4.40 -13.23
CA LYS A 94 -6.10 -4.92 -13.90
C LYS A 94 -5.81 -5.35 -15.34
N ASP A 95 -4.93 -4.62 -16.01
CA ASP A 95 -4.54 -4.84 -17.41
C ASP A 95 -3.46 -5.92 -17.54
#